data_AF-A0AAJ7BQ04-F1
#
_entry.id   AF-A0AAJ7BQ04-F1
#
_cell.length_a   1.000
_cell.length_b   1.000
_cell.length_c   1.000
_cell.angle_alpha   90.00
_cell.angle_beta   90.00
_cell.angle_gamma   90.00
#
_symmetry.space_group_name_H-M   'P 1'
#
loop_
_entity.id
_entity.type
_entity.pdbx_description
1 polymer ?
#
loop_
_entity_poly.entity_id
_entity_poly.type
_entity_poly.pdbx_seq_one_letter_code
_entity_poly.pdbx_strand_id
1 'polypeptide(L)'
;MYQVLSIQMARSFGESSEFVTKRVCFSSLFCAGFLCVLGGFFLGRFAAERPTAIQAKKTKLELAGNGLESIGHIQDVLIRQLAEASIQDFQSGSSEEETQKVKNILNGLGIIRNVFKNESYVVGKVQGSRESDRYIVLSVDKDNSEIVLELARIFDKIHKDYNWKLRRTIVFCFFFGSSDVCHEVLPNYIRSKILAYIAVRGKAIQVNERLVASGSDIVLSTVLQAIKLIENPITESAAANGKKTIFDTYEDTNRIVSLSRLKLDIPHVILSFMGFKNTSRNETNHTGNVIAHRRALAQIIGLSVWRFSESTILYWNPEILNKTVNQALDSLYIPALLNIKDTVSKSIHNLTQNAENLNKKINTMERSKPLEVRMINDLLMDLDRALLCPDTNFNSKTDLYMLHTYVQGRSIETHLKELLNCYNLVNQLLQDK
;
A
#
# COMPACT_ATOMS: atom_id res chain seq x y z
N MET A 1 74.39 -0.87 -6.07
CA MET A 1 75.25 -0.34 -4.99
C MET A 1 74.50 -0.43 -3.68
N TYR A 2 74.85 -1.41 -2.85
CA TYR A 2 74.29 -1.64 -1.52
C TYR A 2 75.02 -0.74 -0.52
N GLN A 3 74.29 0.08 0.23
CA GLN A 3 74.82 0.73 1.43
C GLN A 3 74.27 -0.01 2.64
N VAL A 4 75.11 -0.90 3.16
CA VAL A 4 74.87 -1.70 4.36
C VAL A 4 75.11 -0.79 5.58
N LEU A 5 74.06 -0.49 6.34
CA LEU A 5 74.21 0.04 7.69
C LEU A 5 74.62 -1.10 8.61
N SER A 6 75.93 -1.25 8.82
CA SER A 6 76.48 -2.15 9.83
C SER A 6 76.27 -1.55 11.22
N ILE A 7 75.48 -2.20 12.06
CA ILE A 7 75.45 -1.93 13.50
C ILE A 7 76.65 -2.64 14.12
N GLN A 8 77.75 -1.91 14.36
CA GLN A 8 78.84 -2.37 15.21
C GLN A 8 78.42 -2.28 16.68
N MET A 9 78.23 -3.42 17.33
CA MET A 9 78.22 -3.49 18.80
C MET A 9 79.66 -3.52 19.31
N ALA A 10 80.15 -2.38 19.82
CA ALA A 10 81.39 -2.32 20.57
C ALA A 10 81.22 -3.05 21.92
N ARG A 11 81.96 -4.15 22.09
CA ARG A 11 82.11 -4.87 23.37
C ARG A 11 83.20 -4.18 24.20
N SER A 12 82.78 -3.52 25.29
CA SER A 12 83.66 -3.18 26.42
C SER A 12 83.43 -4.20 27.53
N PHE A 13 84.53 -4.73 28.06
CA PHE A 13 84.60 -5.65 29.20
C PHE A 13 84.08 -5.01 30.48
N GLY A 14 83.31 -5.75 31.28
CA GLY A 14 83.25 -5.52 32.75
C GLY A 14 81.93 -5.13 33.40
N GLU A 15 80.82 -4.95 32.68
CA GLU A 15 79.50 -4.75 33.30
C GLU A 15 78.50 -5.85 32.91
N SER A 16 77.90 -6.43 33.96
CA SER A 16 76.96 -7.55 33.99
C SER A 16 76.04 -7.66 32.76
N SER A 17 76.33 -8.66 31.92
CA SER A 17 75.49 -9.12 30.79
C SER A 17 74.02 -9.35 31.17
N GLU A 18 73.73 -9.55 32.45
CA GLU A 18 72.41 -9.72 33.01
C GLU A 18 71.50 -8.48 32.87
N PHE A 19 72.04 -7.27 33.03
CA PHE A 19 71.22 -6.04 32.97
C PHE A 19 70.81 -5.68 31.54
N VAL A 20 71.69 -5.89 30.57
CA VAL A 20 71.38 -5.68 29.14
C VAL A 20 70.36 -6.71 28.66
N THR A 21 70.51 -7.97 29.08
CA THR A 21 69.57 -9.05 28.72
C THR A 21 68.18 -8.82 29.33
N LYS A 22 68.10 -8.36 30.60
CA LYS A 22 66.82 -8.02 31.24
C LYS A 22 66.13 -6.84 30.53
N ARG A 23 66.83 -5.77 30.18
CA ARG A 23 66.23 -4.63 29.44
C ARG A 23 65.72 -5.03 28.05
N VAL A 24 66.48 -5.82 27.31
CA VAL A 24 66.06 -6.31 25.98
C VAL A 24 64.82 -7.21 26.10
N CYS A 25 64.73 -8.02 27.15
CA CYS A 25 63.56 -8.88 27.42
C CYS A 25 62.31 -8.08 27.80
N PHE A 26 62.43 -7.05 28.63
CA PHE A 26 61.29 -6.18 28.96
C PHE A 26 60.80 -5.40 27.73
N SER A 27 61.70 -4.87 26.90
CA SER A 27 61.32 -4.18 25.66
C SER A 27 60.66 -5.11 24.64
N SER A 28 61.12 -6.36 24.51
CA SER A 28 60.50 -7.33 23.59
C SER A 28 59.11 -7.77 24.06
N LEU A 29 58.92 -7.98 25.37
CA LEU A 29 57.61 -8.27 25.96
C LEU A 29 56.64 -7.10 25.79
N PHE A 30 57.11 -5.85 26.00
CA PHE A 30 56.28 -4.67 25.75
C PHE A 30 55.91 -4.52 24.27
N CYS A 31 56.85 -4.80 23.36
CA CYS A 31 56.59 -4.73 21.92
C CYS A 31 55.58 -5.80 21.48
N ALA A 32 55.74 -7.04 21.97
CA ALA A 32 54.78 -8.12 21.71
C ALA A 32 53.40 -7.80 22.30
N GLY A 33 53.34 -7.30 23.55
CA GLY A 33 52.10 -6.86 24.18
C GLY A 33 51.42 -5.73 23.40
N PHE A 34 52.19 -4.74 22.95
CA PHE A 34 51.68 -3.64 22.13
C PHE A 34 51.15 -4.14 20.79
N LEU A 35 51.87 -5.02 20.08
CA LEU A 35 51.41 -5.62 18.83
C LEU A 35 50.15 -6.47 19.02
N CYS A 36 50.03 -7.19 20.14
CA CYS A 36 48.81 -7.94 20.47
C CYS A 36 47.62 -7.00 20.73
N VAL A 37 47.82 -5.89 21.46
CA VAL A 37 46.77 -4.89 21.71
C VAL A 37 46.37 -4.20 20.41
N LEU A 38 47.34 -3.80 19.59
CA LEU A 38 47.10 -3.16 18.29
C LEU A 38 46.39 -4.11 17.32
N GLY A 39 46.85 -5.36 17.25
CA GLY A 39 46.23 -6.43 16.48
C GLY A 39 44.80 -6.70 16.94
N GLY A 40 44.57 -6.81 18.25
CA GLY A 40 43.25 -6.97 18.84
C GLY A 40 42.30 -5.79 18.55
N PHE A 41 42.81 -4.56 18.60
CA PHE A 41 42.05 -3.35 18.24
C PHE A 41 41.64 -3.36 16.76
N PHE A 42 42.57 -3.64 15.85
CA PHE A 42 42.26 -3.70 14.42
C PHE A 42 41.32 -4.86 14.09
N LEU A 43 41.50 -6.04 14.70
CA LEU A 43 40.60 -7.17 14.51
C LEU A 43 39.19 -6.86 15.04
N GLY A 44 39.09 -6.26 16.23
CA GLY A 44 37.83 -5.85 16.83
C GLY A 44 37.09 -4.80 15.98
N ARG A 45 37.83 -3.80 15.48
CA ARG A 45 37.27 -2.79 14.57
C ARG A 45 36.82 -3.42 13.25
N PHE A 46 37.63 -4.26 12.62
CA PHE A 46 37.25 -4.94 11.39
C PHE A 46 36.05 -5.86 11.57
N ALA A 47 36.00 -6.61 12.68
CA ALA A 47 34.90 -7.49 13.04
C ALA A 47 33.60 -6.72 13.32
N ALA A 48 33.66 -5.47 13.78
CA ALA A 48 32.48 -4.63 14.01
C ALA A 48 32.04 -3.84 12.75
N GLU A 49 32.98 -3.27 11.99
CA GLU A 49 32.69 -2.39 10.84
C GLU A 49 32.19 -3.16 9.61
N ARG A 50 32.73 -4.36 9.33
CA ARG A 50 32.30 -5.15 8.17
C ARG A 50 30.83 -5.56 8.25
N PRO A 51 30.34 -6.17 9.35
CA PRO A 51 28.94 -6.56 9.46
C PRO A 51 27.99 -5.37 9.39
N THR A 52 28.33 -4.26 10.06
CA THR A 52 27.52 -3.03 10.06
C THR A 52 27.45 -2.40 8.67
N ALA A 53 28.56 -2.34 7.94
CA ALA A 53 28.59 -1.86 6.56
C ALA A 53 27.78 -2.76 5.60
N ILE A 54 27.89 -4.10 5.75
CA ILE A 54 27.11 -5.06 4.95
C ILE A 54 25.62 -4.93 5.26
N GLN A 55 25.26 -4.77 6.54
CA GLN A 55 23.88 -4.59 6.97
C GLN A 55 23.30 -3.27 6.43
N ALA A 56 24.06 -2.16 6.52
CA ALA A 56 23.64 -0.88 5.96
C ALA A 56 23.42 -0.96 4.43
N LYS A 57 24.30 -1.65 3.71
CA LYS A 57 24.14 -1.89 2.26
C LYS A 57 22.88 -2.72 1.97
N LYS A 58 22.65 -3.80 2.74
CA LYS A 58 21.46 -4.64 2.61
C LYS A 58 20.18 -3.84 2.87
N THR A 59 20.14 -3.07 3.96
CA THR A 59 19.01 -2.19 4.28
C THR A 59 18.78 -1.16 3.19
N LYS A 60 19.83 -0.56 2.63
CA LYS A 60 19.69 0.38 1.51
C LYS A 60 19.06 -0.27 0.27
N LEU A 61 19.46 -1.50 -0.07
CA LEU A 61 18.86 -2.25 -1.18
C LEU A 61 17.40 -2.62 -0.90
N GLU A 62 17.08 -3.05 0.32
CA GLU A 62 15.71 -3.38 0.74
C GLU A 62 14.77 -2.16 0.77
N LEU A 63 15.29 -0.95 0.87
CA LEU A 63 14.49 0.29 0.93
C LEU A 63 14.43 1.01 -0.42
N ALA A 64 15.16 0.53 -1.43
CA ALA A 64 15.18 1.09 -2.78
C ALA A 64 13.77 1.08 -3.39
N GLY A 65 13.43 2.13 -4.14
CA GLY A 65 12.09 2.30 -4.73
C GLY A 65 10.95 2.20 -3.71
N ASN A 66 11.12 2.73 -2.50
CA ASN A 66 10.14 2.60 -1.40
C ASN A 66 9.95 1.15 -0.91
N GLY A 67 10.97 0.31 -1.07
CA GLY A 67 10.93 -1.12 -0.76
C GLY A 67 10.34 -1.99 -1.86
N LEU A 68 9.94 -1.40 -2.99
CA LEU A 68 9.33 -2.14 -4.10
C LEU A 68 10.37 -2.67 -5.09
N GLU A 69 11.50 -1.97 -5.29
CA GLU A 69 12.51 -2.36 -6.28
C GLU A 69 13.16 -3.71 -5.93
N SER A 70 13.48 -3.96 -4.65
CA SER A 70 14.10 -5.21 -4.21
C SER A 70 13.25 -6.45 -4.47
N ILE A 71 11.93 -6.27 -4.57
CA ILE A 71 10.94 -7.34 -4.74
C ILE A 71 10.20 -7.22 -6.07
N GLY A 72 10.67 -6.39 -7.00
CA GLY A 72 10.02 -6.13 -8.29
C GLY A 72 9.81 -7.41 -9.11
N HIS A 73 10.81 -8.30 -9.12
CA HIS A 73 10.68 -9.60 -9.78
C HIS A 73 9.53 -10.47 -9.24
N ILE A 74 9.22 -10.38 -7.95
CA ILE A 74 8.10 -11.12 -7.33
C ILE A 74 6.76 -10.46 -7.73
N GLN A 75 6.72 -9.13 -7.80
CA GLN A 75 5.58 -8.39 -8.32
C GLN A 75 5.28 -8.80 -9.78
N ASP A 76 6.30 -8.93 -10.62
CA ASP A 76 6.13 -9.37 -12.02
C ASP A 76 5.57 -10.79 -12.11
N VAL A 77 6.02 -11.69 -11.22
CA VAL A 77 5.47 -13.05 -11.11
C VAL A 77 4.01 -13.00 -10.69
N LEU A 78 3.64 -12.16 -9.72
CA LEU A 78 2.25 -11.98 -9.28
C LEU A 78 1.36 -11.51 -10.43
N ILE A 79 1.76 -10.45 -11.15
CA ILE A 79 0.98 -9.89 -12.27
C ILE A 79 0.76 -10.94 -13.35
N ARG A 80 1.81 -11.69 -13.70
CA ARG A 80 1.76 -12.74 -14.73
C ARG A 80 0.84 -13.89 -14.34
N GLN A 81 0.97 -14.40 -13.12
CA GLN A 81 0.10 -15.48 -12.64
C GLN A 81 -1.37 -15.04 -12.58
N LEU A 82 -1.65 -13.78 -12.20
CA LEU A 82 -3.02 -13.23 -12.22
C LEU A 82 -3.55 -13.01 -13.64
N ALA A 83 -2.69 -12.69 -14.62
CA ALA A 83 -3.07 -12.58 -16.03
C ALA A 83 -3.48 -13.93 -16.63
N GLU A 84 -2.84 -15.00 -16.18
CA GLU A 84 -3.05 -16.37 -16.67
C GLU A 84 -4.13 -17.13 -15.86
N ALA A 85 -4.57 -16.57 -14.74
CA ALA A 85 -5.50 -17.21 -13.81
C ALA A 85 -6.81 -17.67 -14.47
N SER A 86 -7.28 -18.85 -14.05
CA SER A 86 -8.58 -19.39 -14.44
C SER A 86 -9.63 -18.99 -13.41
N ILE A 87 -10.26 -17.84 -13.62
CA ILE A 87 -11.30 -17.31 -12.71
C ILE A 87 -12.67 -17.69 -13.27
N GLN A 88 -13.28 -18.71 -12.68
CA GLN A 88 -14.62 -19.18 -13.06
C GLN A 88 -15.73 -18.36 -12.38
N ASP A 89 -16.95 -18.49 -12.89
CA ASP A 89 -18.15 -17.98 -12.21
C ASP A 89 -18.38 -18.71 -10.89
N PHE A 90 -18.71 -17.92 -9.87
CA PHE A 90 -19.17 -18.48 -8.62
C PHE A 90 -20.56 -19.09 -8.84
N GLN A 91 -20.70 -20.40 -8.63
CA GLN A 91 -21.97 -21.09 -8.79
C GLN A 91 -22.95 -20.66 -7.70
N SER A 92 -24.24 -20.57 -8.05
CA SER A 92 -25.30 -20.23 -7.10
C SER A 92 -25.51 -21.39 -6.12
N GLY A 93 -24.94 -21.27 -4.92
CA GLY A 93 -25.19 -22.15 -3.78
C GLY A 93 -25.91 -21.43 -2.64
N SER A 94 -26.26 -22.19 -1.59
CA SER A 94 -26.72 -21.60 -0.33
C SER A 94 -25.56 -20.87 0.37
N SER A 95 -25.85 -19.79 1.13
CA SER A 95 -24.81 -19.03 1.86
C SER A 95 -23.97 -19.92 2.79
N GLU A 96 -24.58 -20.95 3.39
CA GLU A 96 -23.90 -21.86 4.30
C GLU A 96 -22.89 -22.78 3.59
N GLU A 97 -23.26 -23.29 2.42
CA GLU A 97 -22.39 -24.11 1.59
C GLU A 97 -21.20 -23.29 1.08
N GLU A 98 -21.46 -22.04 0.69
CA GLU A 98 -20.45 -21.12 0.17
C GLU A 98 -19.45 -20.70 1.25
N THR A 99 -19.94 -20.32 2.43
CA THR A 99 -19.07 -20.03 3.58
C THR A 99 -18.23 -21.26 3.96
N GLN A 100 -18.80 -22.47 3.87
CA GLN A 100 -18.03 -23.69 4.13
C GLN A 100 -16.96 -23.94 3.08
N LYS A 101 -17.29 -23.77 1.79
CA LYS A 101 -16.35 -23.90 0.66
C LYS A 101 -15.18 -22.93 0.83
N VAL A 102 -15.46 -21.66 1.09
CA VAL A 102 -14.43 -20.63 1.30
C VAL A 102 -13.56 -20.94 2.51
N LYS A 103 -14.16 -21.32 3.65
CA LYS A 103 -13.40 -21.74 4.84
C LYS A 103 -12.42 -22.87 4.52
N ASN A 104 -12.88 -23.91 3.82
CA ASN A 104 -12.05 -25.06 3.47
C ASN A 104 -10.87 -24.67 2.57
N ILE A 105 -11.11 -23.80 1.57
CA ILE A 105 -10.05 -23.28 0.69
C ILE A 105 -9.02 -22.51 1.51
N LEU A 106 -9.44 -21.54 2.34
CA LEU A 106 -8.52 -20.72 3.13
C LEU A 106 -7.71 -21.54 4.14
N ASN A 107 -8.32 -22.57 4.75
CA ASN A 107 -7.62 -23.49 5.65
C ASN A 107 -6.54 -24.33 4.94
N GLY A 108 -6.70 -24.59 3.64
CA GLY A 108 -5.72 -25.31 2.84
C GLY A 108 -4.49 -24.47 2.45
N LEU A 109 -4.56 -23.15 2.63
CA LEU A 109 -3.47 -22.24 2.28
C LEU A 109 -2.53 -22.04 3.48
N GLY A 110 -1.27 -22.44 3.33
CA GLY A 110 -0.26 -22.40 4.40
C GLY A 110 0.11 -20.98 4.84
N ILE A 111 -0.06 -19.98 3.97
CA ILE A 111 0.15 -18.57 4.28
C ILE A 111 -0.93 -17.99 5.21
N ILE A 112 -2.14 -18.58 5.21
CA ILE A 112 -3.28 -18.08 5.98
C ILE A 112 -3.31 -18.75 7.36
N ARG A 113 -3.52 -17.92 8.38
CA ARG A 113 -3.70 -18.32 9.78
C ARG A 113 -5.06 -17.85 10.27
N ASN A 114 -5.57 -18.53 11.29
CA ASN A 114 -6.78 -18.13 12.03
C ASN A 114 -8.00 -17.89 11.11
N VAL A 115 -8.43 -18.93 10.40
CA VAL A 115 -9.65 -18.86 9.61
C VAL A 115 -10.87 -19.01 10.52
N PHE A 116 -11.72 -17.99 10.53
CA PHE A 116 -12.97 -17.95 11.27
C PHE A 116 -14.16 -17.98 10.29
N LYS A 117 -15.18 -18.78 10.59
CA LYS A 117 -16.42 -18.88 9.80
C LYS A 117 -17.61 -18.53 10.68
N ASN A 118 -18.54 -17.77 10.11
CA ASN A 118 -19.91 -17.60 10.56
C ASN A 118 -20.88 -18.03 9.44
N GLU A 119 -22.19 -17.95 9.65
CA GLU A 119 -23.24 -18.27 8.67
C GLU A 119 -23.20 -17.35 7.44
N SER A 120 -22.80 -16.08 7.65
CA SER A 120 -22.85 -15.04 6.62
C SER A 120 -21.49 -14.51 6.19
N TYR A 121 -20.38 -14.94 6.81
CA TYR A 121 -19.05 -14.48 6.46
C TYR A 121 -17.92 -15.46 6.82
N VAL A 122 -16.76 -15.29 6.17
CA VAL A 122 -15.52 -16.01 6.47
C VAL A 122 -14.37 -15.02 6.52
N VAL A 123 -13.54 -15.11 7.56
CA VAL A 123 -12.35 -14.28 7.75
C VAL A 123 -11.11 -15.15 7.79
N GLY A 124 -10.08 -14.80 7.03
CA GLY A 124 -8.74 -15.40 7.10
C GLY A 124 -7.67 -14.32 7.25
N LYS A 125 -6.61 -14.61 8.00
CA LYS A 125 -5.55 -13.63 8.29
C LYS A 125 -4.20 -14.10 7.81
N VAL A 126 -3.46 -13.25 7.11
CA VAL A 126 -2.03 -13.45 6.82
C VAL A 126 -1.21 -12.51 7.68
N GLN A 127 -0.35 -13.06 8.53
CA GLN A 127 0.44 -12.28 9.48
C GLN A 127 1.63 -11.60 8.78
N GLY A 128 1.76 -10.27 8.96
CA GLY A 128 2.92 -9.52 8.48
C GLY A 128 4.19 -9.82 9.27
N SER A 129 5.35 -9.65 8.64
CA SER A 129 6.68 -9.98 9.19
C SER A 129 7.39 -8.80 9.88
N ARG A 130 7.05 -7.55 9.54
CA ARG A 130 7.67 -6.35 10.13
C ARG A 130 6.66 -5.47 10.85
N GLU A 131 5.58 -5.10 10.17
CA GLU A 131 4.52 -4.23 10.69
C GLU A 131 3.24 -5.05 10.86
N SER A 132 3.37 -6.09 11.68
CA SER A 132 2.33 -7.11 11.86
C SER A 132 1.08 -6.59 12.58
N ASP A 133 1.18 -5.40 13.18
CA ASP A 133 0.12 -4.66 13.85
C ASP A 133 -0.54 -3.58 12.96
N ARG A 134 -0.20 -3.52 11.67
CA ARG A 134 -0.88 -2.70 10.66
C ARG A 134 -1.63 -3.63 9.69
N TYR A 135 -2.87 -3.26 9.40
CA TYR A 135 -3.81 -4.16 8.74
C TYR A 135 -4.27 -3.61 7.39
N ILE A 136 -4.34 -4.50 6.41
CA ILE A 136 -4.99 -4.28 5.12
C ILE A 136 -6.19 -5.22 5.11
N VAL A 137 -7.39 -4.67 4.97
CA VAL A 137 -8.61 -5.47 4.98
C VAL A 137 -9.13 -5.53 3.55
N LEU A 138 -9.32 -6.75 3.05
CA LEU A 138 -9.93 -7.01 1.76
C LEU A 138 -11.33 -7.58 2.02
N SER A 139 -12.35 -6.75 1.84
CA SER A 139 -13.76 -7.12 1.97
C SER A 139 -14.34 -7.44 0.61
N VAL A 140 -14.98 -8.60 0.47
CA VAL A 140 -15.41 -9.14 -0.82
C VAL A 140 -16.81 -9.73 -0.69
N ASP A 141 -17.69 -9.38 -1.62
CA ASP A 141 -19.00 -10.00 -1.73
C ASP A 141 -18.94 -11.41 -2.36
N LYS A 142 -20.08 -12.09 -2.34
CA LYS A 142 -20.27 -13.41 -2.95
C LYS A 142 -19.87 -13.45 -4.43
N ASP A 143 -20.30 -12.46 -5.22
CA ASP A 143 -20.11 -12.47 -6.68
C ASP A 143 -18.63 -12.36 -7.07
N ASN A 144 -17.80 -11.72 -6.25
CA ASN A 144 -16.39 -11.50 -6.51
C ASN A 144 -15.45 -12.41 -5.70
N SER A 145 -15.99 -13.37 -4.93
CA SER A 145 -15.16 -14.18 -4.02
C SER A 145 -14.13 -15.05 -4.74
N GLU A 146 -14.42 -15.61 -5.92
CA GLU A 146 -13.46 -16.46 -6.65
C GLU A 146 -12.21 -15.69 -7.08
N ILE A 147 -12.36 -14.40 -7.45
CA ILE A 147 -11.24 -13.53 -7.83
C ILE A 147 -10.24 -13.44 -6.68
N VAL A 148 -10.74 -13.23 -5.46
CA VAL A 148 -9.90 -13.03 -4.28
C VAL A 148 -9.41 -14.37 -3.71
N LEU A 149 -10.15 -15.46 -3.88
CA LEU A 149 -9.66 -16.80 -3.55
C LEU A 149 -8.48 -17.19 -4.43
N GLU A 150 -8.55 -16.88 -5.73
CA GLU A 150 -7.44 -17.12 -6.66
C GLU A 150 -6.22 -16.27 -6.30
N LEU A 151 -6.43 -15.00 -5.94
CA LEU A 151 -5.36 -14.16 -5.39
C LEU A 151 -4.71 -14.79 -4.15
N ALA A 152 -5.50 -15.33 -3.22
CA ALA A 152 -4.99 -15.98 -2.03
C ALA A 152 -4.18 -17.25 -2.35
N ARG A 153 -4.61 -18.05 -3.34
CA ARG A 153 -3.85 -19.21 -3.85
C ARG A 153 -2.51 -18.79 -4.44
N ILE A 154 -2.49 -17.73 -5.25
CA ILE A 154 -1.27 -17.19 -5.86
C ILE A 154 -0.32 -16.65 -4.77
N PHE A 155 -0.82 -15.95 -3.76
CA PHE A 155 -0.01 -15.50 -2.62
C PHE A 155 0.61 -16.67 -1.86
N ASP A 156 -0.15 -17.74 -1.61
CA ASP A 156 0.36 -18.95 -0.97
C ASP A 156 1.45 -19.64 -1.81
N LYS A 157 1.27 -19.69 -3.13
CA LYS A 157 2.27 -20.21 -4.06
C LYS A 157 3.56 -19.38 -4.04
N ILE A 158 3.45 -18.06 -4.17
CA ILE A 158 4.61 -17.15 -4.12
C ILE A 158 5.34 -17.26 -2.76
N HIS A 159 4.58 -17.39 -1.67
CA HIS A 159 5.14 -17.62 -0.34
C HIS A 159 5.99 -18.90 -0.29
N LYS A 160 5.50 -20.00 -0.86
CA LYS A 160 6.21 -21.29 -0.91
C LYS A 160 7.43 -21.25 -1.83
N ASP A 161 7.27 -20.70 -3.04
CA ASP A 161 8.31 -20.75 -4.09
C ASP A 161 9.47 -19.78 -3.81
N TYR A 162 9.17 -18.59 -3.25
CA TYR A 162 10.15 -17.51 -3.07
C TYR A 162 10.47 -17.21 -1.60
N ASN A 163 9.89 -17.95 -0.65
CA ASN A 163 9.95 -17.63 0.79
C ASN A 163 9.54 -16.17 1.08
N TRP A 164 8.63 -15.63 0.26
CA TRP A 164 8.15 -14.26 0.37
C TRP A 164 7.29 -14.12 1.62
N LYS A 165 7.51 -13.06 2.40
CA LYS A 165 6.70 -12.74 3.58
C LYS A 165 6.25 -11.30 3.49
N LEU A 166 4.95 -11.10 3.64
CA LEU A 166 4.35 -9.78 3.67
C LEU A 166 4.95 -8.92 4.77
N ARG A 167 5.17 -7.64 4.50
CA ARG A 167 5.58 -6.68 5.53
C ARG A 167 4.46 -6.41 6.52
N ARG A 168 3.22 -6.27 6.05
CA ARG A 168 2.02 -5.94 6.84
C ARG A 168 1.01 -7.07 6.87
N THR A 169 0.10 -7.03 7.83
CA THR A 169 -0.91 -8.07 7.99
C THR A 169 -2.06 -7.83 7.01
N ILE A 170 -2.49 -8.89 6.32
CA ILE A 170 -3.67 -8.87 5.45
C ILE A 170 -4.81 -9.63 6.14
N VAL A 171 -6.02 -9.09 6.07
CA VAL A 171 -7.25 -9.76 6.48
C VAL A 171 -8.12 -9.93 5.24
N PHE A 172 -8.34 -11.18 4.85
CA PHE A 172 -9.35 -11.54 3.86
C PHE A 172 -10.68 -11.70 4.56
N CYS A 173 -11.70 -10.97 4.14
CA CYS A 173 -13.05 -11.10 4.66
C CYS A 173 -14.04 -11.25 3.50
N PHE A 174 -14.71 -12.39 3.47
CA PHE A 174 -15.73 -12.74 2.51
C PHE A 174 -17.08 -12.66 3.18
N PHE A 175 -18.01 -11.87 2.65
CA PHE A 175 -19.37 -11.78 3.16
C PHE A 175 -20.38 -12.24 2.10
N PHE A 176 -21.38 -13.00 2.54
CA PHE A 176 -22.40 -13.63 1.70
C PHE A 176 -23.80 -13.09 2.01
N GLY A 177 -23.90 -12.15 2.96
CA GLY A 177 -25.11 -11.41 3.27
C GLY A 177 -25.34 -10.20 2.34
N SER A 178 -26.43 -9.48 2.57
CA SER A 178 -26.82 -8.30 1.79
C SER A 178 -26.00 -7.03 2.12
N SER A 179 -25.35 -6.98 3.28
CA SER A 179 -24.55 -5.84 3.75
C SER A 179 -23.12 -6.24 4.09
N ASP A 180 -22.20 -5.27 4.06
CA ASP A 180 -20.80 -5.51 4.47
C ASP A 180 -20.77 -5.63 5.99
N VAL A 181 -20.44 -6.80 6.52
CA VAL A 181 -20.24 -7.01 7.96
C VAL A 181 -18.77 -7.03 8.34
N CYS A 182 -17.84 -7.00 7.37
CA CYS A 182 -16.42 -7.24 7.61
C CYS A 182 -15.75 -6.19 8.51
N HIS A 183 -16.22 -4.94 8.44
CA HIS A 183 -15.73 -3.88 9.32
C HIS A 183 -16.22 -4.01 10.77
N GLU A 184 -17.39 -4.63 11.00
CA GLU A 184 -17.98 -4.85 12.33
C GLU A 184 -17.37 -6.07 13.03
N VAL A 185 -16.97 -7.07 12.24
CA VAL A 185 -16.33 -8.30 12.73
C VAL A 185 -14.95 -8.01 13.34
N LEU A 186 -14.31 -6.92 12.94
CA LEU A 186 -12.99 -6.53 13.44
C LEU A 186 -13.10 -5.80 14.78
N PRO A 187 -12.35 -6.21 15.82
CA PRO A 187 -12.32 -5.50 17.09
C PRO A 187 -11.94 -4.02 16.94
N ASN A 188 -12.51 -3.16 17.79
CA ASN A 188 -12.27 -1.71 17.74
C ASN A 188 -10.78 -1.32 17.80
N TYR A 189 -9.96 -2.05 18.56
CA TYR A 189 -8.51 -1.79 18.65
C TYR A 189 -7.74 -2.13 17.36
N ILE A 190 -8.32 -2.96 16.47
CA ILE A 190 -7.79 -3.25 15.13
C ILE A 190 -8.22 -2.15 14.16
N ARG A 191 -9.46 -1.65 14.27
CA ARG A 191 -10.01 -0.62 13.36
C ARG A 191 -9.13 0.61 13.23
N SER A 192 -8.61 1.11 14.34
CA SER A 192 -7.66 2.25 14.38
C SER A 192 -6.29 1.97 13.75
N LYS A 193 -5.99 0.70 13.42
CA LYS A 193 -4.72 0.25 12.82
C LYS A 193 -4.90 -0.25 11.38
N ILE A 194 -6.11 -0.15 10.82
CA ILE A 194 -6.36 -0.47 9.42
C ILE A 194 -5.83 0.69 8.57
N LEU A 195 -4.84 0.37 7.72
CA LEU A 195 -4.24 1.30 6.77
C LEU A 195 -5.11 1.49 5.53
N ALA A 196 -5.74 0.40 5.07
CA ALA A 196 -6.57 0.40 3.88
C ALA A 196 -7.65 -0.68 4.00
N TYR A 197 -8.89 -0.29 3.76
CA TYR A 197 -10.04 -1.17 3.60
C TYR A 197 -10.44 -1.20 2.12
N ILE A 198 -10.09 -2.28 1.44
CA ILE A 198 -10.37 -2.48 0.02
C ILE A 198 -11.66 -3.28 -0.07
N ALA A 199 -12.74 -2.65 -0.54
CA ALA A 199 -14.03 -3.28 -0.74
C ALA A 199 -14.22 -3.61 -2.22
N VAL A 200 -14.33 -4.90 -2.53
CA VAL A 200 -14.62 -5.40 -3.87
C VAL A 200 -16.08 -5.78 -3.90
N ARG A 201 -16.89 -4.95 -4.54
CA ARG A 201 -18.35 -5.04 -4.48
C ARG A 201 -18.95 -4.80 -5.85
N GLY A 202 -20.10 -5.40 -6.12
CA GLY A 202 -20.86 -5.13 -7.33
C GLY A 202 -21.58 -6.38 -7.81
N LYS A 203 -22.40 -6.22 -8.85
CA LYS A 203 -22.97 -7.38 -9.53
C LYS A 203 -21.86 -8.10 -10.29
N ALA A 204 -22.08 -9.39 -10.58
CA ALA A 204 -21.22 -10.17 -11.47
C ALA A 204 -20.81 -9.37 -12.73
N ILE A 205 -19.50 -9.30 -12.97
CA ILE A 205 -18.89 -8.49 -14.03
C ILE A 205 -19.49 -8.81 -15.39
N GLN A 206 -19.89 -7.78 -16.13
CA GLN A 206 -20.44 -7.87 -17.48
C GLN A 206 -19.44 -7.39 -18.55
N VAL A 207 -19.83 -7.54 -19.82
CA VAL A 207 -18.94 -7.39 -20.99
C VAL A 207 -18.55 -5.93 -21.27
N ASN A 208 -19.45 -4.97 -21.03
CA ASN A 208 -19.26 -3.54 -21.36
C ASN A 208 -19.08 -2.67 -20.12
N GLU A 209 -18.56 -3.25 -19.05
CA GLU A 209 -18.41 -2.55 -17.79
C GLU A 209 -17.08 -1.81 -17.72
N ARG A 210 -17.08 -0.66 -17.04
CA ARG A 210 -15.88 0.11 -16.78
C ARG A 210 -15.49 -0.02 -15.33
N LEU A 211 -14.18 -0.02 -15.08
CA LEU A 211 -13.66 0.05 -13.72
C LEU A 211 -14.07 1.38 -13.09
N VAL A 212 -14.63 1.29 -11.89
CA VAL A 212 -14.93 2.43 -11.03
C VAL A 212 -14.22 2.22 -9.71
N ALA A 213 -13.51 3.26 -9.28
CA ALA A 213 -12.84 3.33 -7.99
C ALA A 213 -13.27 4.62 -7.27
N SER A 214 -13.67 4.50 -6.01
CA SER A 214 -14.05 5.64 -5.14
C SER A 214 -13.65 5.34 -3.71
N GLY A 215 -13.14 6.31 -2.97
CA GLY A 215 -12.61 6.08 -1.63
C GLY A 215 -12.02 7.30 -0.95
N SER A 216 -11.27 7.05 0.12
CA SER A 216 -10.40 8.02 0.78
C SER A 216 -9.19 8.33 -0.09
N ASP A 217 -8.62 9.52 0.06
CA ASP A 217 -7.72 10.13 -0.92
C ASP A 217 -6.36 9.44 -1.00
N ILE A 218 -5.78 9.05 0.14
CA ILE A 218 -4.47 8.37 0.18
C ILE A 218 -4.60 6.93 -0.31
N VAL A 219 -5.63 6.21 0.16
CA VAL A 219 -5.90 4.84 -0.32
C VAL A 219 -6.17 4.84 -1.83
N LEU A 220 -7.02 5.74 -2.32
CA LEU A 220 -7.31 5.88 -3.75
C LEU A 220 -6.05 6.21 -4.56
N SER A 221 -5.19 7.11 -4.07
CA SER A 221 -3.90 7.43 -4.72
C SER A 221 -3.04 6.18 -4.94
N THR A 222 -2.94 5.32 -3.92
CA THR A 222 -2.15 4.08 -3.99
C THR A 222 -2.78 3.06 -4.95
N VAL A 223 -4.10 2.93 -4.95
CA VAL A 223 -4.81 2.05 -5.89
C VAL A 223 -4.67 2.56 -7.34
N LEU A 224 -4.75 3.86 -7.58
CA LEU A 224 -4.55 4.42 -8.91
C LEU A 224 -3.12 4.18 -9.43
N GLN A 225 -2.11 4.12 -8.56
CA GLN A 225 -0.77 3.65 -8.97
C GLN A 225 -0.75 2.18 -9.39
N ALA A 226 -1.57 1.32 -8.78
CA ALA A 226 -1.69 -0.07 -9.21
C ALA A 226 -2.38 -0.16 -10.57
N ILE A 227 -3.47 0.59 -10.78
CA ILE A 227 -4.23 0.61 -12.03
C ILE A 227 -3.36 1.09 -13.20
N LYS A 228 -2.46 2.07 -12.97
CA LYS A 228 -1.49 2.55 -13.98
C LYS A 228 -0.56 1.48 -14.54
N LEU A 229 -0.34 0.38 -13.83
CA LEU A 229 0.56 -0.69 -14.26
C LEU A 229 -0.13 -1.79 -15.08
N ILE A 230 -1.45 -1.75 -15.21
CA ILE A 230 -2.22 -2.84 -15.80
C ILE A 230 -2.67 -2.45 -17.21
N GLU A 231 -2.34 -3.28 -18.18
CA GLU A 231 -2.74 -3.12 -19.57
C GLU A 231 -4.28 -3.25 -19.69
N ASN A 232 -4.91 -2.42 -20.54
CA ASN A 232 -6.35 -2.52 -20.75
C ASN A 232 -6.66 -3.75 -21.64
N PRO A 233 -7.47 -4.72 -21.16
CA PRO A 233 -7.77 -5.94 -21.90
C PRO A 233 -8.60 -5.75 -23.17
N ILE A 234 -9.29 -4.62 -23.34
CA ILE A 234 -10.25 -4.40 -24.45
C ILE A 234 -9.65 -3.58 -25.60
N THR A 235 -8.66 -2.73 -25.31
CA THR A 235 -8.04 -1.87 -26.34
C THR A 235 -6.85 -2.56 -27.01
N GLU A 236 -7.07 -3.72 -27.63
CA GLU A 236 -6.09 -4.33 -28.55
C GLU A 236 -6.12 -3.70 -29.96
N SER A 237 -7.14 -2.89 -30.29
CA SER A 237 -7.40 -2.43 -31.67
C SER A 237 -6.98 -1.00 -32.00
N ALA A 238 -6.28 -0.28 -31.11
CA ALA A 238 -5.74 1.06 -31.39
C ALA A 238 -4.22 1.04 -31.65
N ALA A 239 -3.77 0.19 -32.58
CA ALA A 239 -2.38 0.00 -32.98
C ALA A 239 -1.79 1.17 -33.79
N ALA A 240 -1.92 2.40 -33.30
CA ALA A 240 -1.24 3.56 -33.87
C ALA A 240 -0.53 4.44 -32.81
N ASN A 241 -0.97 4.44 -31.55
CA ASN A 241 -0.40 5.28 -30.48
C ASN A 241 -0.26 4.52 -29.15
N GLY A 242 0.71 3.61 -29.06
CA GLY A 242 1.10 2.95 -27.81
C GLY A 242 0.04 2.02 -27.17
N LYS A 243 0.48 1.16 -26.25
CA LYS A 243 -0.43 0.33 -25.45
C LYS A 243 -1.14 1.22 -24.41
N LYS A 244 -2.49 1.24 -24.42
CA LYS A 244 -3.28 1.96 -23.41
C LYS A 244 -3.43 1.14 -22.13
N THR A 245 -3.26 1.78 -20.99
CA THR A 245 -3.49 1.21 -19.66
C THR A 245 -4.97 1.33 -19.28
N ILE A 246 -5.39 0.57 -18.25
CA ILE A 246 -6.73 0.76 -17.67
C ILE A 246 -6.89 2.18 -17.12
N PHE A 247 -5.80 2.77 -16.62
CA PHE A 247 -5.78 4.13 -16.09
C PHE A 247 -6.12 5.17 -17.16
N ASP A 248 -5.61 5.04 -18.39
CA ASP A 248 -5.91 5.99 -19.47
C ASP A 248 -7.40 5.97 -19.83
N THR A 249 -8.00 4.78 -19.81
CA THR A 249 -9.46 4.63 -20.03
C THR A 249 -10.26 5.13 -18.83
N TYR A 250 -9.72 5.03 -17.62
CA TYR A 250 -10.33 5.58 -16.42
C TYR A 250 -10.37 7.12 -16.47
N GLU A 251 -9.26 7.79 -16.81
CA GLU A 251 -9.19 9.25 -16.91
C GLU A 251 -10.06 9.84 -18.04
N ASP A 252 -10.13 9.17 -19.20
CA ASP A 252 -10.90 9.63 -20.36
C ASP A 252 -12.42 9.74 -20.09
N THR A 253 -12.93 9.07 -19.06
CA THR A 253 -14.39 8.94 -18.84
C THR A 253 -15.03 10.01 -17.97
N ASN A 254 -14.25 11.01 -17.53
CA ASN A 254 -14.74 12.30 -16.99
C ASN A 254 -15.84 12.23 -15.91
N ARG A 255 -15.90 11.12 -15.13
CA ARG A 255 -16.89 10.92 -14.05
C ARG A 255 -16.26 10.23 -12.85
N ILE A 256 -15.33 10.94 -12.21
CA ILE A 256 -14.58 10.48 -11.02
C ILE A 256 -15.53 10.20 -9.83
N VAL A 257 -16.72 10.80 -9.78
CA VAL A 257 -17.67 10.67 -8.67
C VAL A 257 -18.85 9.77 -9.04
N SER A 258 -18.58 8.47 -9.21
CA SER A 258 -19.62 7.50 -9.62
C SER A 258 -20.19 6.69 -8.44
N LEU A 259 -19.51 6.64 -7.29
CA LEU A 259 -19.92 5.86 -6.12
C LEU A 259 -19.82 6.65 -4.83
N SER A 260 -20.83 6.51 -3.97
CA SER A 260 -20.78 6.96 -2.58
C SER A 260 -19.71 6.21 -1.81
N ARG A 261 -19.05 6.91 -0.90
CA ARG A 261 -18.08 6.33 0.04
C ARG A 261 -18.76 5.33 0.99
N LEU A 262 -17.98 4.41 1.54
CA LEU A 262 -18.48 3.51 2.59
C LEU A 262 -18.75 4.32 3.87
N LYS A 263 -19.77 3.91 4.62
CA LYS A 263 -20.12 4.50 5.92
C LYS A 263 -19.16 4.02 7.01
N LEU A 264 -17.89 4.44 6.93
CA LEU A 264 -16.79 3.98 7.77
C LEU A 264 -15.86 5.15 8.13
N ASP A 265 -15.29 5.11 9.33
CA ASP A 265 -14.17 5.96 9.78
C ASP A 265 -12.79 5.40 9.42
N ILE A 266 -12.76 4.43 8.50
CA ILE A 266 -11.55 3.71 8.10
C ILE A 266 -11.16 4.17 6.68
N PRO A 267 -9.87 4.46 6.41
CA PRO A 267 -9.38 4.71 5.06
C PRO A 267 -9.73 3.55 4.13
N HIS A 268 -10.41 3.83 3.01
CA HIS A 268 -11.03 2.78 2.21
C HIS A 268 -11.10 3.11 0.72
N VAL A 269 -11.34 2.09 -0.08
CA VAL A 269 -11.64 2.20 -1.51
C VAL A 269 -12.62 1.12 -1.91
N ILE A 270 -13.58 1.49 -2.75
CA ILE A 270 -14.53 0.61 -3.39
C ILE A 270 -14.05 0.37 -4.81
N LEU A 271 -13.93 -0.90 -5.19
CA LEU A 271 -13.60 -1.35 -6.54
C LEU A 271 -14.78 -2.13 -7.10
N SER A 272 -15.28 -1.69 -8.25
CA SER A 272 -16.36 -2.35 -8.99
C SER A 272 -16.12 -2.18 -10.48
N PHE A 273 -16.56 -3.15 -11.27
CA PHE A 273 -16.91 -2.88 -12.67
C PHE A 273 -18.39 -2.48 -12.73
N MET A 274 -18.73 -1.47 -13.53
CA MET A 274 -20.12 -1.04 -13.72
C MET A 274 -20.46 -0.86 -15.19
N GLY A 275 -21.58 -1.46 -15.61
CA GLY A 275 -22.17 -1.27 -16.93
C GLY A 275 -22.92 0.05 -17.06
N PHE A 276 -22.78 0.72 -18.21
CA PHE A 276 -23.61 1.86 -18.57
C PHE A 276 -24.88 1.38 -19.30
N LYS A 277 -26.04 1.94 -18.94
CA LYS A 277 -27.39 1.52 -19.40
C LYS A 277 -27.65 1.57 -20.92
N ASN A 278 -26.72 2.05 -21.75
CA ASN A 278 -26.99 2.39 -23.15
C ASN A 278 -26.40 1.43 -24.20
N THR A 279 -25.75 0.34 -23.84
CA THR A 279 -25.25 -0.62 -24.84
C THR A 279 -26.30 -1.70 -25.13
N SER A 280 -26.89 -1.62 -26.32
CA SER A 280 -27.73 -2.68 -26.89
C SER A 280 -26.97 -4.01 -26.89
N ARG A 281 -27.64 -5.06 -26.40
CA ARG A 281 -27.23 -6.47 -26.50
C ARG A 281 -26.97 -6.83 -27.96
N ASN A 282 -25.72 -6.76 -28.40
CA ASN A 282 -25.28 -7.51 -29.59
C ASN A 282 -24.32 -8.59 -29.11
N GLU A 283 -24.73 -9.83 -29.38
CA GLU A 283 -24.16 -11.08 -28.90
C GLU A 283 -23.21 -11.66 -29.94
N THR A 284 -21.93 -11.83 -29.58
CA THR A 284 -21.06 -12.90 -30.14
C THR A 284 -19.73 -13.09 -29.37
N ASN A 285 -19.19 -12.10 -28.64
CA ASN A 285 -17.87 -12.20 -27.95
C ASN A 285 -17.91 -12.01 -26.41
N HIS A 286 -18.93 -12.57 -25.73
CA HIS A 286 -19.22 -12.22 -24.34
C HIS A 286 -18.31 -12.87 -23.27
N THR A 287 -17.88 -14.12 -23.44
CA THR A 287 -17.14 -14.84 -22.39
C THR A 287 -15.68 -14.42 -22.24
N GLY A 288 -14.99 -14.14 -23.35
CA GLY A 288 -13.58 -13.72 -23.34
C GLY A 288 -13.37 -12.39 -22.61
N ASN A 289 -14.23 -11.40 -22.87
CA ASN A 289 -14.13 -10.07 -22.28
C ASN A 289 -14.42 -10.07 -20.76
N VAL A 290 -15.38 -10.89 -20.30
CA VAL A 290 -15.68 -11.02 -18.87
C VAL A 290 -14.50 -11.64 -18.12
N ILE A 291 -13.89 -12.70 -18.65
CA ILE A 291 -12.69 -13.32 -18.06
C ILE A 291 -11.54 -12.31 -18.03
N ALA A 292 -11.36 -11.52 -19.09
CA ALA A 292 -10.32 -10.51 -19.15
C ALA A 292 -10.53 -9.39 -18.11
N HIS A 293 -11.77 -8.90 -17.92
CA HIS A 293 -12.09 -7.95 -16.86
C HIS A 293 -11.86 -8.53 -15.46
N ARG A 294 -12.17 -9.81 -15.24
CA ARG A 294 -11.90 -10.48 -13.95
C ARG A 294 -10.42 -10.58 -13.66
N ARG A 295 -9.62 -10.94 -14.65
CA ARG A 295 -8.15 -10.96 -14.54
C ARG A 295 -7.61 -9.58 -14.26
N ALA A 296 -8.08 -8.57 -14.97
CA ALA A 296 -7.73 -7.18 -14.71
C ALA A 296 -8.11 -6.76 -13.28
N LEU A 297 -9.31 -7.10 -12.79
CA LEU A 297 -9.72 -6.81 -11.42
C LEU A 297 -8.82 -7.54 -10.40
N ALA A 298 -8.51 -8.81 -10.65
CA ALA A 298 -7.60 -9.60 -9.82
C ALA A 298 -6.22 -8.95 -9.74
N GLN A 299 -5.69 -8.49 -10.87
CA GLN A 299 -4.43 -7.74 -10.95
C GLN A 299 -4.49 -6.42 -10.18
N ILE A 300 -5.58 -5.64 -10.31
CA ILE A 300 -5.77 -4.39 -9.58
C ILE A 300 -5.77 -4.65 -8.07
N ILE A 301 -6.56 -5.61 -7.61
CA ILE A 301 -6.66 -5.97 -6.20
C ILE A 301 -5.31 -6.48 -5.69
N GLY A 302 -4.70 -7.42 -6.41
CA GLY A 302 -3.41 -8.02 -6.04
C GLY A 302 -2.30 -6.99 -5.94
N LEU A 303 -2.18 -6.09 -6.93
CA LEU A 303 -1.20 -5.01 -6.91
C LEU A 303 -1.50 -3.93 -5.87
N SER A 304 -2.78 -3.62 -5.62
CA SER A 304 -3.16 -2.69 -4.56
C SER A 304 -2.75 -3.24 -3.19
N VAL A 305 -3.12 -4.49 -2.90
CA VAL A 305 -2.74 -5.20 -1.66
C VAL A 305 -1.23 -5.31 -1.54
N TRP A 306 -0.52 -5.64 -2.63
CA TRP A 306 0.94 -5.66 -2.67
C TRP A 306 1.54 -4.31 -2.30
N ARG A 307 1.09 -3.22 -2.92
CA ARG A 307 1.58 -1.87 -2.64
C ARG A 307 1.30 -1.47 -1.18
N PHE A 308 0.10 -1.72 -0.66
CA PHE A 308 -0.21 -1.43 0.73
C PHE A 308 0.58 -2.30 1.70
N SER A 309 0.94 -3.53 1.34
CA SER A 309 1.76 -4.37 2.20
C SER A 309 3.20 -3.92 2.17
N GLU A 310 3.80 -3.85 0.99
CA GLU A 310 5.25 -3.83 0.84
C GLU A 310 5.86 -2.42 0.81
N SER A 311 5.08 -1.39 0.42
CA SER A 311 5.59 -0.02 0.38
C SER A 311 6.04 0.43 1.76
N THR A 312 7.26 0.93 1.90
CA THR A 312 7.80 1.39 3.17
C THR A 312 7.00 2.59 3.69
N ILE A 313 6.68 3.54 2.81
CA ILE A 313 5.85 4.71 3.09
C ILE A 313 4.60 4.67 2.21
N LEU A 314 3.43 5.01 2.75
CA LEU A 314 2.19 5.14 1.98
C LEU A 314 2.31 6.24 0.92
N TYR A 315 1.72 6.01 -0.25
CA TYR A 315 1.76 6.97 -1.34
C TYR A 315 0.52 7.85 -1.34
N TRP A 316 0.73 9.18 -1.37
CA TRP A 316 -0.33 10.16 -1.51
C TRP A 316 -0.04 11.10 -2.69
N ASN A 317 -0.96 11.16 -3.66
CA ASN A 317 -0.96 12.20 -4.68
C ASN A 317 -2.09 13.21 -4.42
N PRO A 318 -1.81 14.38 -3.86
CA PRO A 318 -2.84 15.37 -3.53
C PRO A 318 -3.49 16.01 -4.77
N GLU A 319 -2.86 15.95 -5.94
CA GLU A 319 -3.44 16.47 -7.19
C GLU A 319 -4.75 15.78 -7.57
N ILE A 320 -4.89 14.49 -7.21
CA ILE A 320 -6.09 13.69 -7.49
C ILE A 320 -7.29 14.28 -6.74
N LEU A 321 -7.11 14.61 -5.47
CA LEU A 321 -8.14 15.25 -4.65
C LEU A 321 -8.52 16.62 -5.23
N ASN A 322 -7.53 17.46 -5.58
CA ASN A 322 -7.77 18.77 -6.17
C ASN A 322 -8.56 18.68 -7.49
N LYS A 323 -8.14 17.79 -8.40
CA LYS A 323 -8.82 17.54 -9.68
C LYS A 323 -10.26 17.07 -9.45
N THR A 324 -10.45 16.09 -8.58
CA THR A 324 -11.76 15.48 -8.32
C THR A 324 -12.75 16.48 -7.71
N VAL A 325 -12.31 17.24 -6.71
CA VAL A 325 -13.16 18.25 -6.06
C VAL A 325 -13.55 19.35 -7.04
N ASN A 326 -12.60 19.93 -7.77
CA ASN A 326 -12.92 21.01 -8.70
C ASN A 326 -13.84 20.52 -9.83
N GLN A 327 -13.62 19.33 -10.38
CA GLN A 327 -14.53 18.74 -11.36
C GLN A 327 -15.95 18.56 -10.81
N ALA A 328 -16.08 18.10 -9.56
CA ALA A 328 -17.38 17.96 -8.90
C ALA A 328 -18.05 19.34 -8.70
N LEU A 329 -17.29 20.35 -8.28
CA LEU A 329 -17.80 21.72 -8.13
C LEU A 329 -18.21 22.33 -9.48
N ASP A 330 -17.43 22.13 -10.54
CA ASP A 330 -17.71 22.63 -11.88
C ASP A 330 -18.99 22.03 -12.46
N SER A 331 -19.31 20.78 -12.12
CA SER A 331 -20.56 20.14 -12.51
C SER A 331 -21.81 20.78 -11.89
N LEU A 332 -21.65 21.57 -10.82
CA LEU A 332 -22.74 22.29 -10.15
C LEU A 332 -22.92 23.68 -10.77
N TYR A 333 -23.91 23.83 -11.65
CA TYR A 333 -24.31 25.12 -12.23
C TYR A 333 -25.38 25.83 -11.38
N ILE A 334 -24.97 26.37 -10.24
CA ILE A 334 -25.87 27.12 -9.33
C ILE A 334 -25.21 28.47 -8.99
N PRO A 335 -25.66 29.60 -9.57
CA PRO A 335 -25.04 30.92 -9.36
C PRO A 335 -24.95 31.35 -7.91
N ALA A 336 -25.95 31.01 -7.09
CA ALA A 336 -25.98 31.35 -5.65
C ALA A 336 -24.84 30.69 -4.84
N LEU A 337 -24.21 29.64 -5.37
CA LEU A 337 -23.14 28.92 -4.70
C LEU A 337 -21.73 29.36 -5.13
N LEU A 338 -21.61 30.39 -5.98
CA LEU A 338 -20.31 30.80 -6.54
C LEU A 338 -19.28 31.12 -5.44
N ASN A 339 -19.65 31.93 -4.45
CA ASN A 339 -18.74 32.33 -3.37
C ASN A 339 -18.25 31.14 -2.53
N ILE A 340 -19.14 30.19 -2.23
CA ILE A 340 -18.77 29.00 -1.46
C ILE A 340 -17.92 28.04 -2.29
N LYS A 341 -18.21 27.88 -3.59
CA LYS A 341 -17.36 27.11 -4.52
C LYS A 341 -15.94 27.66 -4.54
N ASP A 342 -15.78 28.97 -4.72
CA ASP A 342 -14.46 29.63 -4.73
C ASP A 342 -13.71 29.42 -3.42
N THR A 343 -14.42 29.46 -2.30
CA THR A 343 -13.83 29.25 -0.96
C THR A 343 -13.38 27.80 -0.79
N VAL A 344 -14.17 26.83 -1.22
CA VAL A 344 -13.78 25.40 -1.24
C VAL A 344 -12.58 25.19 -2.15
N SER A 345 -12.59 25.74 -3.36
CA SER A 345 -11.47 25.65 -4.31
C SER A 345 -10.17 26.26 -3.76
N LYS A 346 -10.26 27.38 -3.04
CA LYS A 346 -9.09 27.95 -2.32
C LYS A 346 -8.61 27.04 -1.19
N SER A 347 -9.52 26.50 -0.39
CA SER A 347 -9.17 25.60 0.71
C SER A 347 -8.48 24.32 0.21
N ILE A 348 -8.97 23.73 -0.89
CA ILE A 348 -8.36 22.52 -1.47
C ILE A 348 -7.02 22.82 -2.12
N HIS A 349 -6.86 24.01 -2.72
CA HIS A 349 -5.56 24.44 -3.23
C HIS A 349 -4.51 24.55 -2.12
N ASN A 350 -4.86 25.19 -0.99
CA ASN A 350 -3.98 25.27 0.18
C ASN A 350 -3.64 23.87 0.73
N LEU A 351 -4.62 22.97 0.78
CA LEU A 351 -4.43 21.59 1.23
C LEU A 351 -3.46 20.85 0.33
N THR A 352 -3.61 21.01 -0.98
CA THR A 352 -2.72 20.42 -1.99
C THR A 352 -1.29 20.91 -1.82
N GLN A 353 -1.08 22.23 -1.63
CA GLN A 353 0.26 22.79 -1.38
C GLN A 353 0.88 22.26 -0.09
N ASN A 354 0.10 22.19 0.99
CA ASN A 354 0.57 21.66 2.27
C ASN A 354 0.95 20.18 2.16
N ALA A 355 0.14 19.39 1.46
CA ALA A 355 0.39 17.99 1.16
C ALA A 355 1.65 17.78 0.30
N GLU A 356 1.87 18.61 -0.71
CA GLU A 356 3.10 18.59 -1.53
C GLU A 356 4.34 18.90 -0.69
N ASN A 357 4.25 19.85 0.23
CA ASN A 357 5.33 20.17 1.15
C ASN A 357 5.62 19.00 2.10
N LEU A 358 4.60 18.33 2.62
CA LEU A 358 4.76 17.08 3.38
C LEU A 358 5.45 16.01 2.53
N ASN A 359 5.02 15.80 1.28
CA ASN A 359 5.64 14.85 0.36
C ASN A 359 7.13 15.17 0.09
N LYS A 360 7.50 16.45 -0.03
CA LYS A 360 8.92 16.87 -0.14
C LYS A 360 9.72 16.51 1.11
N LYS A 361 9.17 16.73 2.31
CA LYS A 361 9.79 16.31 3.58
C LYS A 361 9.97 14.79 3.62
N ILE A 362 8.94 14.03 3.26
CA ILE A 362 8.97 12.56 3.20
C ILE A 362 10.03 12.05 2.22
N ASN A 363 10.19 12.69 1.06
CA ASN A 363 11.15 12.28 0.03
C ASN A 363 12.61 12.56 0.41
N THR A 364 12.87 13.55 1.27
CA THR A 364 14.22 13.88 1.75
C THR A 364 14.61 13.14 3.03
N MET A 365 13.65 12.48 3.66
CA MET A 365 13.82 11.76 4.92
C MET A 365 14.63 10.46 4.78
N GLU A 366 15.43 10.15 5.80
CA GLU A 366 16.22 8.93 5.86
C GLU A 366 15.35 7.70 6.19
N ARG A 367 15.05 6.89 5.18
CA ARG A 367 14.20 5.69 5.32
C ARG A 367 14.84 4.56 6.13
N SER A 368 16.13 4.66 6.44
CA SER A 368 16.85 3.67 7.26
C SER A 368 16.34 3.64 8.71
N LYS A 369 15.72 4.74 9.18
CA LYS A 369 15.21 4.91 10.54
C LYS A 369 13.76 4.41 10.65
N PRO A 370 13.51 3.23 11.23
CA PRO A 370 12.19 2.60 11.17
C PRO A 370 11.13 3.35 11.97
N LEU A 371 11.52 3.99 13.08
CA LEU A 371 10.60 4.74 13.93
C LEU A 371 10.04 5.97 13.21
N GLU A 372 10.91 6.76 12.57
CA GLU A 372 10.47 7.94 11.82
C GLU A 372 9.53 7.52 10.68
N VAL A 373 9.87 6.44 9.93
CA VAL A 373 9.04 5.91 8.85
C VAL A 373 7.65 5.52 9.37
N ARG A 374 7.61 4.89 10.54
CA ARG A 374 6.37 4.48 11.19
C ARG A 374 5.52 5.69 11.60
N MET A 375 6.14 6.73 12.18
CA MET A 375 5.45 7.97 12.53
C MET A 375 4.83 8.66 11.32
N ILE A 376 5.53 8.67 10.17
CA ILE A 376 5.00 9.22 8.92
C ILE A 376 3.82 8.38 8.40
N ASN A 377 3.91 7.05 8.42
CA ASN A 377 2.79 6.21 7.99
C ASN A 377 1.56 6.39 8.88
N ASP A 378 1.75 6.52 10.19
CA ASP A 378 0.66 6.77 11.13
C ASP A 378 0.05 8.15 10.88
N LEU A 379 0.88 9.18 10.64
CA LEU A 379 0.41 10.51 10.24
C LEU A 379 -0.41 10.46 8.95
N LEU A 380 0.07 9.77 7.90
CA LEU A 380 -0.67 9.64 6.64
C LEU A 380 -2.00 8.89 6.85
N MET A 381 -2.00 7.80 7.61
CA MET A 381 -3.22 7.06 7.94
C MET A 381 -4.24 7.96 8.66
N ASP A 382 -3.80 8.76 9.64
CA ASP A 382 -4.68 9.64 10.40
C ASP A 382 -5.14 10.86 9.58
N LEU A 383 -4.31 11.36 8.67
CA LEU A 383 -4.70 12.39 7.70
C LEU A 383 -5.80 11.87 6.76
N ASP A 384 -5.70 10.64 6.26
CA ASP A 384 -6.74 10.07 5.38
C ASP A 384 -8.07 9.90 6.13
N ARG A 385 -8.03 9.55 7.42
CA ARG A 385 -9.22 9.55 8.29
C ARG A 385 -9.80 10.94 8.50
N ALA A 386 -8.94 11.93 8.74
CA ALA A 386 -9.38 13.31 8.90
C ALA A 386 -10.03 13.85 7.60
N LEU A 387 -9.51 13.47 6.44
CA LEU A 387 -10.07 13.80 5.13
C LEU A 387 -11.44 13.15 4.89
N LEU A 388 -11.71 11.97 5.42
CA LEU A 388 -13.05 11.36 5.39
C LEU A 388 -14.08 12.19 6.18
N CYS A 389 -13.65 12.79 7.29
CA CYS A 389 -14.47 13.65 8.16
C CYS A 389 -15.84 13.01 8.49
N PRO A 390 -15.87 11.84 9.16
CA PRO A 390 -17.11 11.11 9.40
C PRO A 390 -18.06 11.86 10.34
N ASP A 391 -19.37 11.72 10.09
CA ASP A 391 -20.42 12.10 11.05
C ASP A 391 -20.66 11.01 12.12
N THR A 392 -21.65 11.21 12.98
CA THR A 392 -22.00 10.26 14.06
C THR A 392 -22.47 8.89 13.55
N ASN A 393 -22.88 8.81 12.28
CA ASN A 393 -23.33 7.60 11.60
C ASN A 393 -22.26 7.08 10.61
N PHE A 394 -21.01 7.56 10.73
CA PHE A 394 -19.89 7.23 9.86
C PHE A 394 -20.07 7.62 8.38
N ASN A 395 -21.03 8.48 8.04
CA ASN A 395 -21.08 9.04 6.68
C ASN A 395 -19.96 10.06 6.51
N SER A 396 -19.25 10.00 5.39
CA SER A 396 -18.19 10.96 5.07
C SER A 396 -18.80 12.30 4.65
N LYS A 397 -18.53 13.38 5.41
CA LYS A 397 -18.98 14.74 5.06
C LYS A 397 -18.31 15.30 3.80
N THR A 398 -17.21 14.68 3.38
CA THR A 398 -16.47 15.01 2.16
C THR A 398 -16.82 14.07 1.00
N ASP A 399 -17.88 13.25 1.12
CA ASP A 399 -18.38 12.44 0.02
C ASP A 399 -18.98 13.34 -1.08
N LEU A 400 -18.28 13.40 -2.21
CA LEU A 400 -18.68 14.20 -3.37
C LEU A 400 -19.89 13.60 -4.10
N TYR A 401 -20.20 12.31 -3.90
CA TYR A 401 -21.37 11.67 -4.51
C TYR A 401 -22.67 12.32 -4.05
N MET A 402 -22.68 12.88 -2.83
CA MET A 402 -23.82 13.63 -2.31
C MET A 402 -24.16 14.84 -3.17
N LEU A 403 -23.17 15.49 -3.80
CA LEU A 403 -23.39 16.64 -4.68
C LEU A 403 -24.25 16.28 -5.91
N HIS A 404 -24.15 15.04 -6.40
CA HIS A 404 -24.92 14.56 -7.55
C HIS A 404 -26.31 14.01 -7.19
N THR A 405 -26.51 13.61 -5.94
CA THR A 405 -27.70 12.88 -5.49
C THR A 405 -28.67 13.71 -4.67
N TYR A 406 -28.52 15.04 -4.71
CA TYR A 406 -29.41 15.98 -4.02
C TYR A 406 -30.87 15.88 -4.50
N VAL A 407 -31.59 14.96 -3.88
CA VAL A 407 -33.03 14.71 -4.05
C VAL A 407 -33.75 14.64 -2.70
N GLN A 408 -33.05 14.68 -1.55
CA GLN A 408 -33.69 14.44 -0.24
C GLN A 408 -33.22 15.39 0.89
N GLY A 409 -33.65 16.65 0.85
CA GLY A 409 -33.92 17.46 2.05
C GLY A 409 -32.80 18.30 2.68
N ARG A 410 -31.51 18.04 2.43
CA ARG A 410 -30.43 19.00 2.81
C ARG A 410 -30.26 20.07 1.73
N SER A 411 -29.74 21.25 2.10
CA SER A 411 -29.25 22.23 1.12
C SER A 411 -27.84 21.84 0.66
N ILE A 412 -27.56 21.96 -0.65
CA ILE A 412 -26.21 21.79 -1.24
C ILE A 412 -25.22 22.73 -0.54
N GLU A 413 -25.67 23.94 -0.20
CA GLU A 413 -24.88 24.94 0.52
C GLU A 413 -24.40 24.40 1.88
N THR A 414 -25.27 23.71 2.63
CA THR A 414 -24.91 23.14 3.94
C THR A 414 -23.80 22.10 3.80
N HIS A 415 -23.87 21.22 2.80
CA HIS A 415 -22.82 20.21 2.57
C HIS A 415 -21.50 20.83 2.11
N LEU A 416 -21.55 21.85 1.26
CA LEU A 416 -20.34 22.59 0.90
C LEU A 416 -19.69 23.29 2.11
N LYS A 417 -20.50 23.79 3.07
CA LYS A 417 -19.99 24.35 4.34
C LYS A 417 -19.35 23.27 5.22
N GLU A 418 -19.99 22.11 5.34
CA GLU A 418 -19.44 20.97 6.09
C GLU A 418 -18.10 20.50 5.48
N LEU A 419 -18.06 20.32 4.16
CA LEU A 419 -16.87 19.96 3.41
C LEU A 419 -15.73 20.99 3.58
N LEU A 420 -16.05 22.28 3.49
CA LEU A 420 -15.08 23.35 3.74
C LEU A 420 -14.51 23.29 5.16
N ASN A 421 -15.35 23.09 6.18
CA ASN A 421 -14.90 22.95 7.56
C ASN A 421 -13.94 21.76 7.72
N CYS A 422 -14.26 20.62 7.12
CA CYS A 422 -13.38 19.45 7.15
C CYS A 422 -12.01 19.73 6.52
N TYR A 423 -11.97 20.38 5.35
CA TYR A 423 -10.70 20.72 4.69
C TYR A 423 -9.90 21.78 5.45
N ASN A 424 -10.56 22.75 6.09
CA ASN A 424 -9.88 23.73 6.93
C ASN A 424 -9.21 23.08 8.15
N LEU A 425 -9.87 22.11 8.79
CA LEU A 425 -9.27 21.35 9.90
C LEU A 425 -8.04 20.57 9.44
N VAL A 426 -8.11 19.90 8.29
CA VAL A 426 -6.94 19.17 7.74
C VAL A 426 -5.81 20.13 7.36
N ASN A 427 -6.13 21.29 6.82
CA ASN A 427 -5.13 22.34 6.54
C ASN A 427 -4.39 22.77 7.81
N GLN A 428 -5.10 23.00 8.92
CA GLN A 428 -4.49 23.33 10.21
C GLN A 428 -3.56 22.21 10.69
N LEU A 429 -4.02 20.95 10.62
CA LEU A 429 -3.21 19.79 11.01
C LEU A 429 -1.91 19.66 10.20
N LEU A 430 -1.92 20.03 8.92
CA LEU A 430 -0.74 19.99 8.06
C LEU A 430 0.20 21.19 8.26
N GLN A 431 -0.33 22.35 8.65
CA GLN A 431 0.50 23.54 8.94
C GLN A 431 1.33 23.39 10.21
N ASP A 432 0.82 22.64 11.18
CA ASP A 432 1.49 22.38 12.47
C ASP A 432 2.59 21.29 12.38
N LYS A 433 2.91 20.79 11.17
CA LYS A 433 3.85 19.68 10.91
C LYS A 433 4.91 20.03 9.87
#